data_AF-A0A351NUW5-F1
#
_entry.id   AF-A0A351NUW5-F1
#
_cell.length_a   1.000
_cell.length_b   1.000
_cell.length_c   1.000
_cell.angle_alpha   90.00
_cell.angle_beta   90.00
_cell.angle_gamma   90.00
#
_symmetry.space_group_name_H-M   'P 1'
#
loop_
_entity.id
_entity.type
_entity.pdbx_description
1 polymer ?
#
loop_
_entity_poly.entity_id
_entity_poly.type
_entity_poly.pdbx_seq_one_letter_code
_entity_poly.pdbx_strand_id
1 'polypeptide(L)'
;MIIKKVSMILFISLALLISGCDRTVQAPGEGGVVFNELMPLSAIQHVEPIQWLELSNIASAPVNLIGCKISNQDQQIFQITDNLIIESQGFLVIPSTETAQYAAHNVLRDAIITYPSEVFNIVEFGELSLSCDGRIIDKVIYEVSPKTVAASARSWQLAPDLPESNLQIEEKKWCSAILIESLMYGDRRFASPGASNPVCEAAMPYVSYNDQESVLINNIDWQATLKVAETEFARKLSTSELPIWGIRDQVITPDIATKIAALYFDNIDMLYKTSPFTMLDWNHAVWHLSWAISNLYRNGNADVKKQLQLAYEDAIKRPETLERYTYIAIDHIRNDIVVMGDIHTPANNRMKQLIVVPGNPDYLQSYDEYEDNVRSPLFLKTIHFLYTLKTVFTDSTY
;
A
#
# COMPACT_ATOMS: atom_id res chain seq x y z
N MET A 1 65.12 23.60 42.09
CA MET A 1 64.87 23.25 40.67
C MET A 1 63.36 23.13 40.50
N ILE A 2 62.61 24.20 40.29
CA ILE A 2 62.41 24.90 39.01
C ILE A 2 62.27 23.90 37.86
N ILE A 3 61.03 23.64 37.42
CA ILE A 3 60.59 23.80 36.03
C ILE A 3 59.06 23.97 36.05
N LYS A 4 58.64 25.09 35.46
CA LYS A 4 57.27 25.51 35.17
C LYS A 4 56.61 24.54 34.18
N LYS A 5 55.33 24.23 34.37
CA LYS A 5 54.41 23.97 33.26
C LYS A 5 53.18 24.86 33.43
N VAL A 6 53.14 25.89 32.62
CA VAL A 6 51.98 26.71 32.28
C VAL A 6 51.38 26.14 30.99
N SER A 7 50.10 26.44 30.76
CA SER A 7 49.29 26.23 29.54
C SER A 7 48.54 24.90 29.50
N MET A 8 47.25 24.82 29.14
CA MET A 8 46.33 25.79 28.53
C MET A 8 44.91 25.27 28.83
N ILE A 9 44.06 26.04 29.52
CA ILE A 9 42.63 25.72 29.61
C ILE A 9 41.99 26.28 28.34
N LEU A 10 41.63 25.39 27.43
CA LEU A 10 40.90 25.71 26.21
C LEU A 10 39.41 25.87 26.57
N PHE A 11 39.00 27.09 26.90
CA PHE A 11 37.57 27.45 26.90
C PHE A 11 37.14 27.56 25.44
N ILE A 12 36.57 26.48 24.89
CA ILE A 12 35.81 26.56 23.65
C ILE A 12 34.46 27.17 24.04
N SER A 13 34.35 28.48 23.87
CA SER A 13 33.07 29.18 23.85
C SER A 13 32.32 28.72 22.61
N LEU A 14 31.48 27.69 22.74
CA LEU A 14 30.51 27.35 21.72
C LEU A 14 29.43 28.44 21.75
N ALA A 15 29.69 29.54 21.05
CA ALA A 15 28.64 30.46 20.67
C ALA A 15 27.71 29.68 19.73
N LEU A 16 26.61 29.15 20.27
CA LEU A 16 25.44 28.86 19.46
C LEU A 16 25.06 30.19 18.81
N LEU A 17 25.44 30.36 17.56
CA LEU A 17 24.71 31.21 16.64
C LEU A 17 23.32 30.60 16.55
N ILE A 18 22.43 31.03 17.43
CA ILE A 18 21.00 30.99 17.17
C ILE A 18 20.80 32.04 16.07
N SER A 19 21.19 31.71 14.85
CA SER A 19 20.51 32.27 13.70
C SER A 19 19.08 31.79 13.85
N GLY A 20 18.23 32.62 14.46
CA GLY A 20 16.81 32.45 14.36
C GLY A 20 16.54 32.32 12.87
N CYS A 21 16.09 31.14 12.43
CA CYS A 21 15.51 31.01 11.12
C CYS A 21 14.35 31.99 11.11
N ASP A 22 14.57 33.16 10.51
CA ASP A 22 13.51 34.10 10.19
C ASP A 22 12.64 33.35 9.18
N ARG A 23 11.58 32.69 9.67
CA ARG A 23 10.62 31.95 8.83
C ARG A 23 9.74 32.98 8.15
N THR A 24 10.32 33.74 7.23
CA THR A 24 9.57 34.68 6.40
C THR A 24 8.57 33.87 5.59
N VAL A 25 7.29 34.15 5.77
CA VAL A 25 6.21 33.55 4.98
C VAL A 25 6.41 33.93 3.52
N GLN A 26 6.50 32.94 2.65
CA GLN A 26 6.75 33.12 1.22
C GLN A 26 5.44 33.08 0.44
N ALA A 27 5.44 33.74 -0.72
CA ALA A 27 4.43 33.49 -1.74
C ALA A 27 4.69 32.11 -2.38
N PRO A 28 3.66 31.41 -2.89
CA PRO A 28 3.85 30.12 -3.54
C PRO A 28 4.71 30.28 -4.79
N GLY A 29 5.88 29.64 -4.79
CA GLY A 29 6.69 29.47 -5.99
C GLY A 29 6.23 28.25 -6.78
N GLU A 30 6.54 28.20 -8.08
CA GLU A 30 6.27 27.03 -8.93
C GLU A 30 6.87 25.77 -8.30
N GLY A 31 6.04 24.73 -8.13
CA GLY A 31 6.43 23.49 -7.45
C GLY A 31 6.70 23.61 -5.94
N GLY A 32 6.43 24.75 -5.29
CA GLY A 32 6.62 24.92 -3.85
C GLY A 32 5.47 24.35 -3.02
N VAL A 33 4.25 24.39 -3.56
CA VAL A 33 3.05 23.76 -3.02
C VAL A 33 2.49 22.85 -4.08
N VAL A 34 2.20 21.61 -3.72
CA VAL A 34 1.76 20.57 -4.66
C VAL A 34 0.44 19.94 -4.21
N PHE A 35 -0.34 19.42 -5.14
CA PHE A 35 -1.39 18.46 -4.81
C PHE A 35 -0.76 17.19 -4.23
N ASN A 36 -1.26 16.73 -3.09
CA ASN A 36 -0.69 15.60 -2.36
C ASN A 36 -1.63 14.39 -2.32
N GLU A 37 -2.91 14.63 -2.08
CA GLU A 37 -3.91 13.57 -1.94
C GLU A 37 -5.28 14.08 -2.37
N LEU A 38 -6.04 13.25 -3.08
CA LEU A 38 -7.36 13.55 -3.61
C LEU A 38 -8.33 12.44 -3.20
N MET A 39 -9.52 12.83 -2.76
CA MET A 39 -10.67 11.92 -2.65
C MET A 39 -11.75 12.43 -3.62
N PRO A 40 -11.82 11.91 -4.85
CA PRO A 40 -12.84 12.31 -5.80
C PRO A 40 -14.22 11.79 -5.39
N LEU A 41 -15.27 12.53 -5.78
CA LEU A 41 -16.64 12.08 -5.62
C LEU A 41 -16.87 10.81 -6.42
N SER A 42 -17.22 9.71 -5.75
CA SER A 42 -17.49 8.45 -6.44
C SER A 42 -18.79 8.50 -7.23
N ALA A 43 -18.77 7.92 -8.43
CA ALA A 43 -19.98 7.72 -9.24
C ALA A 43 -20.83 6.53 -8.77
N ILE A 44 -20.35 5.74 -7.81
CA ILE A 44 -21.04 4.56 -7.31
C ILE A 44 -22.23 4.97 -6.41
N GLN A 45 -23.41 4.42 -6.70
CA GLN A 45 -24.61 4.69 -5.92
C GLN A 45 -24.45 4.24 -4.46
N HIS A 46 -25.08 4.96 -3.53
CA HIS A 46 -25.06 4.69 -2.08
C HIS A 46 -23.70 4.87 -1.38
N VAL A 47 -22.73 5.48 -2.06
CA VAL A 47 -21.52 6.01 -1.43
C VAL A 47 -21.83 7.42 -0.90
N GLU A 48 -21.44 7.70 0.35
CA GLU A 48 -21.52 9.03 0.94
C GLU A 48 -20.75 10.05 0.06
N PRO A 49 -21.25 11.29 -0.10
CA PRO A 49 -20.68 12.30 -0.99
C PRO A 49 -19.45 12.98 -0.37
N ILE A 50 -18.49 12.18 0.10
CA ILE A 50 -17.23 12.65 0.66
C ILE A 50 -16.28 12.93 -0.50
N GLN A 51 -15.85 14.18 -0.62
CA GLN A 51 -14.81 14.62 -1.54
C GLN A 51 -13.94 15.69 -0.90
N TRP A 52 -12.64 15.62 -1.16
CA TRP A 52 -11.68 16.58 -0.64
C TRP A 52 -10.39 16.54 -1.47
N LEU A 53 -9.62 17.62 -1.38
CA LEU A 53 -8.25 17.68 -1.87
C LEU A 53 -7.31 18.08 -0.75
N GLU A 54 -6.05 17.72 -0.89
CA GLU A 54 -4.99 18.14 0.00
C GLU A 54 -3.82 18.73 -0.77
N LEU A 55 -3.30 19.83 -0.23
CA LEU A 55 -2.06 20.46 -0.67
C LEU A 55 -0.95 20.19 0.33
N SER A 56 0.27 19.95 -0.15
CA SER A 56 1.47 19.86 0.68
C SER A 56 2.45 20.97 0.32
N ASN A 57 3.05 21.60 1.34
CA ASN A 57 4.13 22.55 1.16
C ASN A 57 5.49 21.84 1.21
N ILE A 58 6.07 21.60 0.04
CA ILE A 58 7.39 20.95 -0.07
C ILE A 58 8.56 21.94 0.01
N ALA A 59 8.28 23.25 0.06
CA ALA A 59 9.30 24.26 0.28
C ALA A 59 9.86 24.23 1.71
N SER A 60 11.04 24.82 1.91
CA SER A 60 11.72 24.91 3.21
C SER A 60 11.18 26.02 4.13
N ALA A 61 10.16 26.76 3.69
CA ALA A 61 9.59 27.91 4.38
C ALA A 61 8.06 27.84 4.40
N PRO A 62 7.37 28.46 5.37
CA PRO A 62 5.92 28.55 5.35
C PRO A 62 5.43 29.34 4.13
N VAL A 63 4.34 28.89 3.52
CA VAL A 63 3.75 29.49 2.31
C VAL A 63 2.34 29.97 2.59
N ASN A 64 1.99 31.16 2.13
CA ASN A 64 0.64 31.71 2.23
C ASN A 64 -0.14 31.54 0.92
N LEU A 65 -1.34 30.99 0.99
CA LEU A 65 -2.19 30.71 -0.17
C LEU A 65 -3.26 31.79 -0.44
N ILE A 66 -3.25 32.91 0.28
CA ILE A 66 -4.20 34.00 0.05
C ILE A 66 -4.19 34.45 -1.42
N GLY A 67 -5.37 34.48 -2.05
CA GLY A 67 -5.53 34.88 -3.44
C GLY A 67 -5.28 33.77 -4.46
N CYS A 68 -4.80 32.60 -4.04
CA CYS A 68 -4.67 31.45 -4.93
C CYS A 68 -6.04 30.90 -5.36
N LYS A 69 -6.05 30.23 -6.50
CA LYS A 69 -7.22 29.63 -7.13
C LYS A 69 -6.92 28.19 -7.49
N ILE A 70 -7.87 27.32 -7.18
CA ILE A 70 -7.90 25.93 -7.65
C ILE A 70 -8.96 25.86 -8.75
N SER A 71 -8.57 25.36 -9.92
CA SER A 71 -9.48 25.13 -11.04
C SER A 71 -9.50 23.68 -11.47
N ASN A 72 -10.63 23.19 -11.96
CA ASN A 72 -10.75 21.86 -12.55
C ASN A 72 -10.88 21.90 -14.09
N GLN A 73 -10.97 20.72 -14.71
CA GLN A 73 -11.11 20.57 -16.17
C GLN A 73 -12.32 21.31 -16.78
N ASP A 74 -13.39 21.49 -16.00
CA ASP A 74 -14.62 22.16 -16.42
C ASP A 74 -14.57 23.68 -16.20
N GLN A 75 -13.39 24.22 -15.87
CA GLN A 75 -13.14 25.63 -15.57
C GLN A 75 -13.93 26.15 -14.35
N GLN A 76 -14.38 25.25 -13.48
CA GLN A 76 -14.87 25.64 -12.15
C GLN A 76 -13.71 26.16 -11.32
N ILE A 77 -13.95 27.19 -10.50
CA ILE A 77 -12.90 27.86 -9.74
C ILE A 77 -13.31 27.94 -8.27
N PHE A 78 -12.45 27.42 -7.41
CA PHE A 78 -12.45 27.68 -5.98
C PHE A 78 -11.32 28.67 -5.66
N GLN A 79 -11.66 29.81 -5.05
CA GLN A 79 -10.69 30.84 -4.68
C GLN A 79 -10.45 30.84 -3.17
N ILE A 80 -9.18 30.82 -2.78
CA ILE A 80 -8.74 30.92 -1.39
C ILE A 80 -8.67 32.41 -1.02
N THR A 81 -9.60 32.86 -0.19
CA THR A 81 -9.67 34.27 0.26
C THR A 81 -9.05 34.49 1.63
N ASP A 82 -8.95 33.43 2.43
CA ASP A 82 -8.44 33.49 3.79
C ASP A 82 -6.90 33.49 3.81
N ASN A 83 -6.35 34.03 4.90
CA ASN A 83 -4.92 33.99 5.17
C ASN A 83 -4.49 32.59 5.62
N LEU A 84 -4.37 31.66 4.67
CA LEU A 84 -4.02 30.27 4.92
C LEU A 84 -2.53 30.04 4.75
N ILE A 85 -1.86 29.73 5.86
CA ILE A 85 -0.44 29.43 5.88
C ILE A 85 -0.26 27.91 6.00
N ILE A 86 0.49 27.32 5.08
CA ILE A 86 0.98 25.95 5.19
C ILE A 86 2.42 26.03 5.67
N GLU A 87 2.71 25.49 6.86
CA GLU A 87 4.10 25.38 7.35
C GLU A 87 4.94 24.53 6.40
N SER A 88 6.28 24.68 6.46
CA SER A 88 7.18 23.81 5.69
C SER A 88 6.92 22.34 6.03
N GLN A 89 6.80 21.49 5.00
CA GLN A 89 6.40 20.07 5.10
C GLN A 89 5.01 19.85 5.70
N GLY A 90 4.19 20.90 5.81
CA GLY A 90 2.83 20.84 6.29
C GLY A 90 1.82 20.47 5.19
N PHE A 91 0.61 20.18 5.63
CA PHE A 91 -0.53 19.81 4.79
C PHE A 91 -1.70 20.77 4.99
N LEU A 92 -2.48 20.99 3.95
CA LEU A 92 -3.76 21.68 4.01
C LEU A 92 -4.83 20.80 3.36
N VAL A 93 -5.71 20.26 4.18
CA VAL A 93 -6.89 19.49 3.75
C VAL A 93 -8.06 20.43 3.52
N ILE A 94 -8.64 20.36 2.32
CA ILE A 94 -9.77 21.19 1.89
C ILE A 94 -10.91 20.27 1.45
N PRO A 95 -11.86 19.94 2.35
CA PRO A 95 -13.04 19.17 2.01
C PRO A 95 -14.14 20.02 1.38
N SER A 96 -15.08 19.37 0.68
CA SER A 96 -16.32 20.04 0.30
C SER A 96 -17.18 20.37 1.51
N THR A 97 -18.07 21.35 1.37
CA THR A 97 -19.08 21.70 2.38
C THR A 97 -19.97 20.53 2.79
N GLU A 98 -20.27 19.62 1.88
CA GLU A 98 -21.07 18.42 2.09
C GLU A 98 -20.30 17.37 2.87
N THR A 99 -19.00 17.24 2.61
CA THR A 99 -18.12 16.29 3.30
C THR A 99 -18.12 16.53 4.80
N ALA A 100 -18.12 17.79 5.24
CA ALA A 100 -18.15 18.12 6.67
C ALA A 100 -19.37 17.53 7.42
N GLN A 101 -20.47 17.21 6.71
CA GLN A 101 -21.67 16.61 7.29
C GLN A 101 -21.55 15.10 7.52
N TYR A 102 -20.74 14.42 6.71
CA TYR A 102 -20.57 12.95 6.72
C TYR A 102 -19.23 12.50 7.30
N ALA A 103 -18.26 13.40 7.40
CA ALA A 103 -16.92 13.10 7.87
C ALA A 103 -16.91 12.62 9.33
N ALA A 104 -16.52 11.38 9.55
CA ALA A 104 -16.22 10.85 10.88
C ALA A 104 -14.86 11.37 11.42
N HIS A 105 -13.90 11.65 10.53
CA HIS A 105 -12.56 12.10 10.90
C HIS A 105 -12.51 13.59 11.21
N ASN A 106 -11.88 13.97 12.34
CA ASN A 106 -11.78 15.36 12.77
C ASN A 106 -11.04 16.24 11.75
N VAL A 107 -10.02 15.72 11.04
CA VAL A 107 -9.29 16.51 10.02
C VAL A 107 -10.21 17.01 8.90
N LEU A 108 -11.23 16.23 8.54
CA LEU A 108 -12.20 16.62 7.51
C LEU A 108 -13.36 17.43 8.08
N ARG A 109 -13.84 17.08 9.28
CA ARG A 109 -14.96 17.78 9.93
C ARG A 109 -14.58 19.18 10.41
N ASP A 110 -13.38 19.32 10.97
CA ASP A 110 -12.88 20.54 11.60
C ASP A 110 -11.86 21.26 10.69
N ALA A 111 -11.99 21.07 9.37
CA ALA A 111 -11.11 21.68 8.38
C ALA A 111 -11.17 23.21 8.45
N ILE A 112 -10.02 23.85 8.27
CA ILE A 112 -9.86 25.31 8.41
C ILE A 112 -10.60 26.05 7.29
N ILE A 113 -10.76 25.41 6.13
CA ILE A 113 -11.46 25.94 4.96
C ILE A 113 -12.20 24.81 4.25
N THR A 114 -13.29 25.14 3.58
CA THR A 114 -14.05 24.23 2.71
C THR A 114 -14.34 24.88 1.36
N TYR A 115 -14.65 24.06 0.35
CA TYR A 115 -15.17 24.55 -0.94
C TYR A 115 -16.65 24.15 -1.14
N PRO A 116 -17.48 25.01 -1.75
CA PRO A 116 -18.87 24.69 -2.07
C PRO A 116 -18.97 23.71 -3.25
N SER A 117 -19.61 22.54 -3.05
CA SER A 117 -19.71 21.51 -4.11
C SER A 117 -20.56 21.93 -5.30
N GLU A 118 -21.46 22.91 -5.14
CA GLU A 118 -22.25 23.47 -6.23
C GLU A 118 -21.42 24.36 -7.17
N VAL A 119 -20.26 24.84 -6.72
CA VAL A 119 -19.36 25.70 -7.51
C VAL A 119 -18.18 24.91 -8.06
N PHE A 120 -17.66 23.95 -7.30
CA PHE A 120 -16.45 23.21 -7.62
C PHE A 120 -16.58 21.76 -7.18
N ASN A 121 -16.33 20.82 -8.09
CA ASN A 121 -16.32 19.38 -7.78
C ASN A 121 -15.04 18.70 -8.25
N ILE A 122 -14.69 17.64 -7.52
CA ILE A 122 -13.65 16.68 -7.86
C ILE A 122 -14.37 15.38 -8.22
N VAL A 123 -14.18 14.87 -9.43
CA VAL A 123 -14.82 13.64 -9.94
C VAL A 123 -13.75 12.60 -10.26
N GLU A 124 -14.10 11.33 -10.45
CA GLU A 124 -13.13 10.21 -10.56
C GLU A 124 -12.07 10.34 -11.67
N PHE A 125 -12.16 11.33 -12.57
CA PHE A 125 -11.14 11.62 -13.57
C PHE A 125 -11.13 13.11 -13.92
N GLY A 126 -9.95 13.65 -14.24
CA GLY A 126 -9.83 14.98 -14.81
C GLY A 126 -8.50 15.65 -14.50
N GLU A 127 -8.55 16.97 -14.38
CA GLU A 127 -7.41 17.83 -14.12
C GLU A 127 -7.73 18.79 -12.98
N LEU A 128 -6.75 19.03 -12.09
CA LEU A 128 -6.75 20.13 -11.14
C LEU A 128 -5.51 21.00 -11.36
N SER A 129 -5.67 22.32 -11.20
CA SER A 129 -4.58 23.29 -11.29
C SER A 129 -4.66 24.28 -10.13
N LEU A 130 -3.54 24.47 -9.45
CA LEU A 130 -3.34 25.51 -8.44
C LEU A 130 -2.63 26.69 -9.10
N SER A 131 -3.22 27.89 -9.01
CA SER A 131 -2.64 29.11 -9.54
C SER A 131 -2.64 30.24 -8.52
N CYS A 132 -1.57 31.03 -8.48
CA CYS A 132 -1.40 32.17 -7.59
C CYS A 132 -0.79 33.33 -8.39
N ASP A 133 -1.31 34.55 -8.22
CA ASP A 133 -0.88 35.74 -8.98
C ASP A 133 -0.81 35.54 -10.51
N GLY A 134 -1.73 34.73 -11.05
CA GLY A 134 -1.81 34.41 -12.48
C GLY A 134 -0.75 33.44 -13.00
N ARG A 135 0.02 32.79 -12.11
CA ARG A 135 0.98 31.73 -12.45
C ARG A 135 0.45 30.38 -11.96
N ILE A 136 0.67 29.34 -12.75
CA ILE A 136 0.40 27.95 -12.31
C ILE A 136 1.52 27.56 -11.35
N ILE A 137 1.12 27.06 -10.19
CA ILE A 137 2.01 26.59 -9.13
C ILE A 137 2.19 25.08 -9.23
N ASP A 138 1.08 24.36 -9.41
CA ASP A 138 1.07 22.92 -9.62
C ASP A 138 -0.17 22.50 -10.44
N LYS A 139 -0.07 21.36 -11.10
CA LYS A 139 -1.14 20.77 -11.91
C LYS A 139 -1.06 19.25 -11.85
N VAL A 140 -2.22 18.62 -11.68
CA VAL A 140 -2.35 17.16 -11.66
C VAL A 140 -3.44 16.73 -12.63
N ILE A 141 -3.13 15.71 -13.43
CA ILE A 141 -4.09 14.97 -14.25
C ILE A 141 -4.26 13.61 -13.59
N TYR A 142 -5.50 13.18 -13.40
CA TYR A 142 -5.83 12.00 -12.61
C TYR A 142 -6.96 11.19 -13.22
N GLU A 143 -6.89 9.88 -13.05
CA GLU A 143 -7.95 8.93 -13.39
C GLU A 143 -7.93 7.82 -12.34
N VAL A 144 -8.98 7.77 -11.51
CA VAL A 144 -9.15 6.70 -10.53
C VAL A 144 -9.59 5.44 -11.26
N SER A 145 -8.67 4.50 -11.37
CA SER A 145 -8.86 3.22 -12.07
C SER A 145 -8.27 2.07 -11.24
N PRO A 146 -8.88 0.88 -11.25
CA PRO A 146 -10.15 0.54 -11.91
C PRO A 146 -11.38 1.05 -11.15
N LYS A 147 -12.49 1.33 -11.84
CA LYS A 147 -13.76 1.81 -11.23
C LYS A 147 -14.47 0.72 -10.41
N THR A 148 -13.90 0.38 -9.26
CA THR A 148 -14.41 -0.64 -8.33
C THR A 148 -14.85 0.00 -7.03
N VAL A 149 -15.68 -0.70 -6.25
CA VAL A 149 -16.02 -0.28 -4.88
C VAL A 149 -14.74 -0.08 -4.06
N ALA A 150 -13.75 -0.96 -4.21
CA ALA A 150 -12.49 -0.86 -3.50
C ALA A 150 -11.66 0.36 -3.92
N ALA A 151 -11.66 0.76 -5.19
CA ALA A 151 -10.97 1.98 -5.63
C ALA A 151 -11.70 3.23 -5.12
N SER A 152 -13.03 3.26 -5.19
CA SER A 152 -13.83 4.39 -4.67
C SER A 152 -13.75 4.59 -3.15
N ALA A 153 -13.30 3.56 -2.43
CA ALA A 153 -13.11 3.59 -0.99
C ALA A 153 -11.77 4.21 -0.57
N ARG A 154 -10.90 4.56 -1.53
CA ARG A 154 -9.51 4.95 -1.27
C ARG A 154 -9.22 6.30 -1.90
N SER A 155 -8.37 7.09 -1.25
CA SER A 155 -7.82 8.29 -1.86
C SER A 155 -6.84 7.93 -2.97
N TRP A 156 -6.68 8.86 -3.91
CA TRP A 156 -5.64 8.88 -4.90
C TRP A 156 -4.56 9.85 -4.44
N GLN A 157 -3.33 9.37 -4.27
CA GLN A 157 -2.30 10.07 -3.53
C GLN A 157 -0.97 10.06 -4.29
N LEU A 158 -0.14 11.07 -4.04
CA LEU A 158 1.22 11.12 -4.52
C LEU A 158 2.05 10.02 -3.81
N ALA A 159 2.67 9.12 -4.57
CA ALA A 159 3.46 8.02 -4.05
C ALA A 159 4.68 8.56 -3.27
N PRO A 160 4.91 8.11 -2.03
CA PRO A 160 6.12 8.45 -1.30
C PRO A 160 7.34 7.78 -1.95
N ASP A 161 8.45 8.51 -2.07
CA ASP A 161 9.79 7.97 -2.39
C ASP A 161 9.88 7.04 -3.62
N LEU A 162 9.32 7.44 -4.77
CA LEU A 162 9.53 6.66 -6.01
C LEU A 162 11.01 6.69 -6.45
N PRO A 163 11.65 5.52 -6.68
CA PRO A 163 13.01 5.47 -7.21
C PRO A 163 13.10 6.19 -8.56
N GLU A 164 14.21 6.94 -8.77
CA GLU A 164 14.41 7.74 -9.99
C GLU A 164 14.25 6.96 -11.30
N SER A 165 14.46 5.64 -11.28
CA SER A 165 14.33 4.75 -12.44
C SER A 165 12.90 4.54 -12.94
N ASN A 166 11.88 4.88 -12.14
CA ASN A 166 10.46 4.77 -12.53
C ASN A 166 9.87 6.11 -13.02
N LEU A 167 10.67 7.17 -13.11
CA LEU A 167 10.24 8.56 -13.38
C LEU A 167 9.83 8.86 -14.83
N GLN A 168 9.73 7.89 -15.73
CA GLN A 168 9.47 8.21 -17.15
C GLN A 168 8.01 8.49 -17.52
N ILE A 169 7.05 8.46 -16.57
CA ILE A 169 5.65 8.85 -16.85
C ILE A 169 5.10 9.59 -15.63
N GLU A 170 4.67 10.84 -15.79
CA GLU A 170 4.08 11.68 -14.71
C GLU A 170 2.91 10.98 -13.99
N GLU A 171 2.16 10.14 -14.70
CA GLU A 171 1.05 9.31 -14.17
C GLU A 171 1.51 8.25 -13.15
N LYS A 172 2.77 7.79 -13.20
CA LYS A 172 3.30 6.77 -12.28
C LYS A 172 3.69 7.33 -10.91
N LYS A 173 3.55 8.65 -10.70
CA LYS A 173 3.76 9.29 -9.39
C LYS A 173 2.57 9.19 -8.46
N TRP A 174 1.41 8.78 -8.95
CA TRP A 174 0.19 8.73 -8.17
C TRP A 174 -0.41 7.33 -8.14
N CYS A 175 -1.16 7.05 -7.09
CA CYS A 175 -1.63 5.71 -6.78
C CYS A 175 -2.73 5.74 -5.72
N SER A 176 -3.50 4.66 -5.63
CA SER A 176 -4.49 4.51 -4.57
C SER A 176 -3.82 4.16 -3.23
N ALA A 177 -4.33 4.74 -2.14
CA ALA A 177 -3.98 4.30 -0.80
C ALA A 177 -4.22 2.79 -0.62
N ILE A 178 -3.51 2.15 0.31
CA ILE A 178 -3.71 0.72 0.61
C ILE A 178 -4.85 0.50 1.62
N LEU A 179 -5.58 -0.62 1.51
CA LEU A 179 -6.72 -0.96 2.40
C LEU A 179 -6.27 -1.58 3.73
N ILE A 180 -5.53 -0.82 4.53
CA ILE A 180 -5.15 -1.24 5.88
C ILE A 180 -5.89 -0.41 6.94
N GLU A 181 -6.22 -1.05 8.06
CA GLU A 181 -7.07 -0.46 9.09
C GLU A 181 -6.48 0.83 9.68
N SER A 182 -5.16 0.98 9.72
CA SER A 182 -4.50 2.19 10.22
C SER A 182 -4.70 3.43 9.34
N LEU A 183 -5.16 3.25 8.10
CA LEU A 183 -5.49 4.33 7.16
C LEU A 183 -7.00 4.60 7.09
N MET A 184 -7.80 3.90 7.89
CA MET A 184 -9.23 4.14 7.91
C MET A 184 -9.55 5.49 8.56
N TYR A 185 -10.13 6.40 7.79
CA TYR A 185 -10.59 7.70 8.28
C TYR A 185 -12.12 7.78 8.39
N GLY A 186 -12.84 6.83 7.78
CA GLY A 186 -14.30 6.72 7.85
C GLY A 186 -14.74 5.27 7.72
N ASP A 187 -16.05 5.04 7.70
CA ASP A 187 -16.57 3.68 7.50
C ASP A 187 -16.17 3.16 6.12
N ARG A 188 -15.23 2.20 6.11
CA ARG A 188 -14.65 1.61 4.89
C ARG A 188 -14.13 2.68 3.92
N ARG A 189 -13.43 3.68 4.45
CA ARG A 189 -12.74 4.73 3.69
C ARG A 189 -11.30 4.87 4.13
N PHE A 190 -10.36 4.86 3.18
CA PHE A 190 -8.93 4.73 3.43
C PHE A 190 -8.15 5.88 2.78
N ALA A 191 -7.41 6.61 3.59
CA ALA A 191 -6.65 7.79 3.17
C ALA A 191 -5.69 8.25 4.28
N SER A 192 -4.92 9.30 4.02
CA SER A 192 -3.99 9.92 4.97
C SER A 192 -4.19 11.44 5.15
N PRO A 193 -5.43 11.97 5.27
CA PRO A 193 -5.65 13.41 5.33
C PRO A 193 -4.92 14.04 6.52
N GLY A 194 -4.07 15.03 6.23
CA GLY A 194 -3.24 15.77 7.16
C GLY A 194 -1.96 15.06 7.57
N ALA A 195 -1.58 13.97 6.90
CA ALA A 195 -0.43 13.15 7.23
C ALA A 195 0.37 12.76 5.97
N SER A 196 1.58 12.24 6.17
CA SER A 196 2.39 11.75 5.05
C SER A 196 1.70 10.58 4.34
N ASN A 197 1.71 10.62 3.00
CA ASN A 197 1.14 9.56 2.18
C ASN A 197 1.83 8.22 2.48
N PRO A 198 1.06 7.14 2.71
CA PRO A 198 1.61 5.81 2.88
C PRO A 198 2.15 5.26 1.57
N VAL A 199 2.92 4.17 1.65
CA VAL A 199 3.23 3.36 0.47
C VAL A 199 1.92 2.87 -0.17
N CYS A 200 1.87 2.88 -1.49
CA CYS A 200 0.64 2.67 -2.26
C CYS A 200 0.74 1.54 -3.29
N GLU A 201 -0.33 1.27 -4.01
CA GLU A 201 -0.40 0.17 -5.00
C GLU A 201 0.62 0.27 -6.14
N ALA A 202 1.01 1.48 -6.57
CA ALA A 202 2.07 1.63 -7.58
C ALA A 202 3.45 1.14 -7.10
N ALA A 203 3.62 0.97 -5.78
CA ALA A 203 4.80 0.32 -5.21
C ALA A 203 4.72 -1.22 -5.24
N MET A 204 3.73 -1.81 -5.92
CA MET A 204 3.57 -3.25 -6.12
C MET A 204 4.03 -3.67 -7.53
N PRO A 205 5.35 -3.79 -7.78
CA PRO A 205 5.91 -3.87 -9.13
C PRO A 205 5.63 -5.17 -9.89
N TYR A 206 5.09 -6.20 -9.24
CA TYR A 206 4.78 -7.49 -9.87
C TYR A 206 3.28 -7.81 -9.86
N VAL A 207 2.43 -6.82 -9.57
CA VAL A 207 0.98 -7.00 -9.56
C VAL A 207 0.39 -6.69 -10.94
N SER A 208 -0.55 -7.53 -11.35
CA SER A 208 -1.34 -7.40 -12.56
C SER A 208 -2.83 -7.56 -12.25
N TYR A 209 -3.68 -6.84 -13.01
CA TYR A 209 -5.12 -6.79 -12.78
C TYR A 209 -5.85 -7.40 -13.98
N ASN A 210 -6.59 -8.50 -13.77
CA ASN A 210 -7.28 -9.26 -14.84
C ASN A 210 -6.38 -9.67 -16.04
N ASP A 211 -5.07 -9.66 -15.87
CA ASP A 211 -4.07 -10.10 -16.84
C ASP A 211 -3.28 -11.28 -16.27
N GLN A 212 -3.83 -12.49 -16.45
CA GLN A 212 -3.18 -13.71 -15.97
C GLN A 212 -1.90 -14.02 -16.75
N GLU A 213 -1.86 -13.71 -18.05
CA GLU A 213 -0.74 -14.03 -18.94
C GLU A 213 0.57 -13.40 -18.46
N SER A 214 0.50 -12.16 -17.94
CA SER A 214 1.66 -11.43 -17.40
C SER A 214 2.35 -12.08 -16.21
N VAL A 215 1.69 -13.02 -15.52
CA VAL A 215 2.20 -13.66 -14.28
C VAL A 215 2.36 -15.18 -14.40
N LEU A 216 2.17 -15.74 -15.60
CA LEU A 216 2.34 -17.18 -15.81
C LEU A 216 3.81 -17.60 -15.73
N ILE A 217 4.05 -18.72 -15.05
CA ILE A 217 5.34 -19.38 -14.94
C ILE A 217 5.29 -20.63 -15.83
N ASN A 218 6.10 -20.62 -16.88
CA ASN A 218 6.22 -21.76 -17.78
C ASN A 218 6.97 -22.92 -17.12
N ASN A 219 6.56 -24.15 -17.42
CA ASN A 219 7.23 -25.39 -17.02
C ASN A 219 7.31 -25.66 -15.50
N ILE A 220 6.28 -25.29 -14.74
CA ILE A 220 6.17 -25.71 -13.34
C ILE A 220 6.13 -27.25 -13.24
N ASP A 221 7.01 -27.83 -12.42
CA ASP A 221 6.86 -29.19 -11.93
C ASP A 221 5.84 -29.21 -10.80
N TRP A 222 4.59 -29.55 -11.15
CA TRP A 222 3.47 -29.57 -10.21
C TRP A 222 3.63 -30.59 -9.10
N GLN A 223 4.24 -31.75 -9.38
CA GLN A 223 4.38 -32.78 -8.36
C GLN A 223 5.42 -32.35 -7.32
N ALA A 224 6.57 -31.86 -7.77
CA ALA A 224 7.62 -31.37 -6.89
C ALA A 224 7.14 -30.14 -6.10
N THR A 225 6.45 -29.19 -6.75
CA THR A 225 5.94 -27.98 -6.09
C THR A 225 4.89 -28.30 -5.02
N LEU A 226 3.95 -29.22 -5.28
CA LEU A 226 2.99 -29.64 -4.25
C LEU A 226 3.66 -30.40 -3.09
N LYS A 227 4.74 -31.14 -3.36
CA LYS A 227 5.55 -31.78 -2.32
C LYS A 227 6.29 -30.75 -1.44
N VAL A 228 6.76 -29.64 -2.04
CA VAL A 228 7.26 -28.48 -1.28
C VAL A 228 6.16 -27.92 -0.39
N ALA A 229 4.94 -27.74 -0.92
CA ALA A 229 3.79 -27.25 -0.14
C ALA A 229 3.46 -28.15 1.06
N GLU A 230 3.37 -29.47 0.86
CA GLU A 230 3.17 -30.45 1.93
C GLU A 230 4.24 -30.32 3.02
N THR A 231 5.50 -30.16 2.61
CA THR A 231 6.63 -30.03 3.53
C THR A 231 6.59 -28.71 4.30
N GLU A 232 6.26 -27.60 3.65
CA GLU A 232 6.10 -26.30 4.32
C GLU A 232 4.90 -26.34 5.30
N PHE A 233 3.77 -26.96 4.95
CA PHE A 233 2.63 -27.15 5.86
C PHE A 233 2.96 -28.02 7.09
N ALA A 234 3.76 -29.07 6.92
CA ALA A 234 4.19 -29.91 8.03
C ALA A 234 4.97 -29.13 9.12
N ARG A 235 5.54 -27.97 8.78
CA ARG A 235 6.28 -27.10 9.71
C ARG A 235 5.37 -26.26 10.59
N LYS A 236 4.10 -26.07 10.24
CA LYS A 236 3.10 -25.33 11.02
C LYS A 236 3.55 -23.91 11.38
N LEU A 237 4.01 -23.17 10.37
CA LEU A 237 4.46 -21.78 10.49
C LEU A 237 3.43 -20.84 9.86
N SER A 238 3.44 -19.56 10.23
CA SER A 238 2.65 -18.49 9.61
C SER A 238 3.08 -18.13 8.16
N THR A 239 3.86 -19.02 7.54
CA THR A 239 4.39 -18.91 6.16
C THR A 239 4.27 -20.23 5.42
N SER A 240 3.63 -21.24 6.03
CA SER A 240 3.49 -22.58 5.49
C SER A 240 2.68 -22.63 4.21
N GLU A 241 1.76 -21.68 4.04
CA GLU A 241 0.87 -21.53 2.89
C GLU A 241 1.56 -20.97 1.65
N LEU A 242 2.75 -20.37 1.81
CA LEU A 242 3.40 -19.59 0.76
C LEU A 242 3.61 -20.34 -0.56
N PRO A 243 3.93 -21.66 -0.60
CA PRO A 243 4.01 -22.38 -1.87
C PRO A 243 2.69 -22.41 -2.65
N ILE A 244 1.55 -22.56 -1.95
CA ILE A 244 0.22 -22.52 -2.59
C ILE A 244 -0.12 -21.10 -3.01
N TRP A 245 0.21 -20.11 -2.18
CA TRP A 245 0.07 -18.71 -2.56
C TRP A 245 0.87 -18.38 -3.82
N GLY A 246 2.13 -18.82 -3.93
CA GLY A 246 2.99 -18.54 -5.08
C GLY A 246 2.50 -19.08 -6.43
N ILE A 247 1.66 -20.12 -6.43
CA ILE A 247 1.07 -20.71 -7.65
C ILE A 247 -0.38 -20.26 -7.90
N ARG A 248 -0.91 -19.31 -7.11
CA ARG A 248 -2.34 -18.94 -7.14
C ARG A 248 -2.88 -18.45 -8.48
N ASP A 249 -2.00 -17.93 -9.33
CA ASP A 249 -2.35 -17.31 -10.60
C ASP A 249 -2.09 -18.23 -11.80
N GLN A 250 -1.68 -19.47 -11.56
CA GLN A 250 -1.23 -20.37 -12.61
C GLN A 250 -2.38 -21.20 -13.20
N VAL A 251 -2.21 -21.64 -14.45
CA VAL A 251 -3.18 -22.55 -15.09
C VAL A 251 -2.96 -23.97 -14.57
N ILE A 252 -3.97 -24.51 -13.89
CA ILE A 252 -3.92 -25.85 -13.28
C ILE A 252 -4.90 -26.83 -13.94
N THR A 253 -4.61 -28.13 -13.81
CA THR A 253 -5.54 -29.20 -14.18
C THR A 253 -6.53 -29.49 -13.03
N PRO A 254 -7.65 -30.18 -13.30
CA PRO A 254 -8.58 -30.61 -12.25
C PRO A 254 -7.94 -31.49 -11.17
N ASP A 255 -6.96 -32.33 -11.53
CA ASP A 255 -6.25 -33.18 -10.57
C ASP A 255 -5.39 -32.35 -9.62
N ILE A 256 -4.71 -31.32 -10.14
CA ILE A 256 -3.95 -30.37 -9.32
C ILE A 256 -4.91 -29.57 -8.43
N ALA A 257 -6.04 -29.10 -8.98
CA ALA A 257 -7.07 -28.39 -8.23
C ALA A 257 -7.62 -29.23 -7.06
N THR A 258 -7.84 -30.53 -7.27
CA THR A 258 -8.28 -31.47 -6.23
C THR A 258 -7.27 -31.57 -5.09
N LYS A 259 -5.97 -31.68 -5.42
CA LYS A 259 -4.90 -31.74 -4.42
C LYS A 259 -4.78 -30.43 -3.63
N ILE A 260 -4.89 -29.28 -4.31
CA ILE A 260 -4.86 -27.97 -3.65
C ILE A 260 -6.07 -27.81 -2.72
N ALA A 261 -7.26 -28.24 -3.14
CA ALA A 261 -8.44 -28.23 -2.27
C ALA A 261 -8.26 -29.08 -1.01
N ALA A 262 -7.65 -30.26 -1.12
CA ALA A 262 -7.32 -31.11 0.03
C ALA A 262 -6.31 -30.41 0.97
N LEU A 263 -5.20 -29.90 0.42
CA LEU A 263 -4.21 -29.14 1.19
C LEU A 263 -4.81 -27.94 1.91
N TYR A 264 -5.75 -27.24 1.27
CA TYR A 264 -6.48 -26.15 1.90
C TYR A 264 -7.23 -26.59 3.16
N PHE A 265 -8.12 -27.59 3.03
CA PHE A 265 -8.94 -28.03 4.17
C PHE A 265 -8.12 -28.70 5.27
N ASP A 266 -7.04 -29.41 4.92
CA ASP A 266 -6.16 -30.03 5.90
C ASP A 266 -5.39 -29.01 6.77
N ASN A 267 -5.22 -27.77 6.28
CA ASN A 267 -4.30 -26.81 6.88
C ASN A 267 -4.90 -25.45 7.27
N ILE A 268 -6.00 -24.99 6.67
CA ILE A 268 -6.53 -23.63 6.90
C ILE A 268 -6.77 -23.32 8.39
N ASP A 269 -7.36 -24.27 9.14
CA ASP A 269 -7.65 -24.07 10.57
C ASP A 269 -6.39 -24.15 11.45
N MET A 270 -5.34 -24.83 10.98
CA MET A 270 -4.06 -24.87 11.68
C MET A 270 -3.36 -23.50 11.67
N LEU A 271 -3.52 -22.73 10.59
CA LEU A 271 -2.88 -21.42 10.44
C LEU A 271 -3.24 -20.44 11.56
N TYR A 272 -4.49 -20.46 12.05
CA TYR A 272 -4.96 -19.66 13.20
C TYR A 272 -4.18 -19.91 14.50
N LYS A 273 -3.44 -21.01 14.59
CA LYS A 273 -2.69 -21.42 15.79
C LYS A 273 -1.18 -21.27 15.62
N THR A 274 -0.73 -20.77 14.48
CA THR A 274 0.70 -20.61 14.19
C THR A 274 1.28 -19.46 15.00
N SER A 275 2.52 -19.64 15.48
CA SER A 275 3.25 -18.55 16.11
C SER A 275 3.73 -17.55 15.04
N PRO A 276 3.68 -16.24 15.32
CA PRO A 276 4.20 -15.25 14.39
C PRO A 276 5.67 -15.47 14.04
N PHE A 277 6.01 -15.15 12.80
CA PHE A 277 7.37 -15.07 12.30
C PHE A 277 7.59 -13.67 11.72
N THR A 278 8.43 -12.88 12.40
CA THR A 278 8.63 -11.46 12.13
C THR A 278 7.31 -10.68 12.19
N MET A 279 6.88 -10.05 11.10
CA MET A 279 5.59 -9.38 10.95
C MET A 279 4.47 -10.31 10.44
N LEU A 280 4.83 -11.53 10.04
CA LEU A 280 3.91 -12.50 9.44
C LEU A 280 3.29 -13.36 10.53
N ASP A 281 1.99 -13.22 10.73
CA ASP A 281 1.22 -13.98 11.70
C ASP A 281 0.09 -14.77 11.01
N TRP A 282 -0.82 -15.30 11.81
CA TRP A 282 -1.96 -16.04 11.31
C TRP A 282 -2.91 -15.19 10.45
N ASN A 283 -3.02 -13.87 10.68
CA ASN A 283 -3.85 -13.00 9.84
C ASN A 283 -3.32 -13.00 8.40
N HIS A 284 -2.00 -12.83 8.26
CA HIS A 284 -1.31 -12.93 6.98
C HIS A 284 -1.53 -14.32 6.34
N ALA A 285 -1.28 -15.39 7.08
CA ALA A 285 -1.32 -16.74 6.54
C ALA A 285 -2.72 -17.15 6.03
N VAL A 286 -3.76 -16.85 6.82
CA VAL A 286 -5.16 -17.12 6.44
C VAL A 286 -5.55 -16.29 5.23
N TRP A 287 -5.22 -15.00 5.21
CA TRP A 287 -5.45 -14.14 4.05
C TRP A 287 -4.80 -14.70 2.78
N HIS A 288 -3.52 -15.06 2.83
CA HIS A 288 -2.77 -15.54 1.66
C HIS A 288 -3.31 -16.87 1.14
N LEU A 289 -3.60 -17.82 2.02
CA LEU A 289 -4.16 -19.10 1.60
C LEU A 289 -5.56 -18.96 0.99
N SER A 290 -6.42 -18.12 1.58
CA SER A 290 -7.76 -17.86 1.04
C SER A 290 -7.71 -17.09 -0.29
N TRP A 291 -6.79 -16.15 -0.44
CA TRP A 291 -6.53 -15.48 -1.71
C TRP A 291 -6.06 -16.47 -2.77
N ALA A 292 -5.20 -17.42 -2.40
CA ALA A 292 -4.71 -18.43 -3.33
C ALA A 292 -5.85 -19.26 -3.93
N ILE A 293 -6.77 -19.73 -3.08
CA ILE A 293 -7.95 -20.48 -3.53
C ILE A 293 -8.88 -19.62 -4.38
N SER A 294 -9.08 -18.36 -4.00
CA SER A 294 -9.91 -17.45 -4.80
C SER A 294 -9.39 -17.28 -6.22
N ASN A 295 -8.10 -16.97 -6.39
CA ASN A 295 -7.54 -16.75 -7.72
C ASN A 295 -7.55 -18.02 -8.57
N LEU A 296 -7.16 -19.18 -8.01
CA LEU A 296 -7.20 -20.46 -8.72
C LEU A 296 -8.62 -20.82 -9.17
N TYR A 297 -9.63 -20.56 -8.32
CA TYR A 297 -11.02 -20.78 -8.68
C TYR A 297 -11.48 -19.78 -9.76
N ARG A 298 -11.24 -18.48 -9.59
CA ARG A 298 -11.73 -17.43 -10.47
C ARG A 298 -11.13 -17.52 -11.87
N ASN A 299 -9.83 -17.80 -11.98
CA ASN A 299 -9.11 -18.01 -13.24
C ASN A 299 -9.32 -19.42 -13.83
N GLY A 300 -9.83 -20.37 -13.04
CA GLY A 300 -10.05 -21.74 -13.46
C GLY A 300 -11.15 -21.90 -14.52
N ASN A 301 -10.98 -22.91 -15.38
CA ASN A 301 -12.06 -23.37 -16.26
C ASN A 301 -13.17 -24.10 -15.44
N ALA A 302 -14.23 -24.55 -16.10
CA ALA A 302 -15.37 -25.19 -15.44
C ALA A 302 -14.98 -26.42 -14.61
N ASP A 303 -14.04 -27.24 -15.09
CA ASP A 303 -13.62 -28.45 -14.38
C ASP A 303 -12.76 -28.12 -13.15
N VAL A 304 -11.87 -27.13 -13.24
CA VAL A 304 -11.09 -26.62 -12.10
C VAL A 304 -12.01 -26.00 -11.04
N LYS A 305 -12.97 -25.17 -11.47
CA LYS A 305 -13.97 -24.56 -10.58
C LYS A 305 -14.74 -25.62 -9.81
N LYS A 306 -15.15 -26.69 -10.49
CA LYS A 306 -15.85 -27.81 -9.84
C LYS A 306 -15.05 -28.44 -8.71
N GLN A 307 -13.73 -28.60 -8.85
CA GLN A 307 -12.89 -29.18 -7.81
C GLN A 307 -12.62 -28.20 -6.65
N LEU A 308 -12.52 -26.90 -6.95
CA LEU A 308 -12.25 -25.87 -5.94
C LEU A 308 -13.51 -25.29 -5.28
N GLN A 309 -14.71 -25.62 -5.76
CA GLN A 309 -15.97 -24.96 -5.35
C GLN A 309 -16.11 -24.82 -3.83
N LEU A 310 -15.96 -25.92 -3.08
CA LEU A 310 -16.13 -25.90 -1.63
C LEU A 310 -15.02 -25.10 -0.93
N ALA A 311 -13.78 -25.23 -1.40
CA ALA A 311 -12.66 -24.46 -0.87
C ALA A 311 -12.87 -22.96 -1.13
N TYR A 312 -13.39 -22.60 -2.30
CA TYR A 312 -13.71 -21.22 -2.66
C TYR A 312 -14.82 -20.63 -1.77
N GLU A 313 -15.93 -21.36 -1.59
CA GLU A 313 -17.04 -20.93 -0.72
C GLU A 313 -16.64 -20.72 0.74
N ASP A 314 -15.62 -21.45 1.20
CA ASP A 314 -15.02 -21.27 2.52
C ASP A 314 -14.02 -20.09 2.51
N ALA A 315 -13.11 -20.04 1.54
CA ALA A 315 -12.09 -19.00 1.40
C ALA A 315 -12.68 -17.59 1.32
N ILE A 316 -13.79 -17.42 0.60
CA ILE A 316 -14.49 -16.13 0.53
C ILE A 316 -15.17 -15.74 1.84
N LYS A 317 -15.10 -16.49 2.94
CA LYS A 317 -15.61 -16.11 4.28
C LYS A 317 -14.50 -15.93 5.32
N ARG A 318 -13.24 -16.19 4.94
CA ARG A 318 -12.10 -16.07 5.84
C ARG A 318 -11.71 -14.63 6.14
N PRO A 319 -11.86 -13.64 5.24
CA PRO A 319 -11.61 -12.24 5.58
C PRO A 319 -12.36 -11.74 6.82
N GLU A 320 -13.59 -12.19 7.10
CA GLU A 320 -14.33 -11.79 8.31
C GLU A 320 -13.71 -12.28 9.62
N THR A 321 -12.80 -13.26 9.55
CA THR A 321 -12.13 -13.80 10.74
C THR A 321 -10.84 -13.06 11.08
N LEU A 322 -10.40 -12.16 10.22
CA LEU A 322 -9.14 -11.45 10.40
C LEU A 322 -9.31 -10.29 11.39
N GLU A 323 -8.34 -10.16 12.30
CA GLU A 323 -8.23 -9.01 13.20
C GLU A 323 -7.51 -7.84 12.52
N ARG A 324 -6.71 -8.13 11.49
CA ARG A 324 -5.93 -7.17 10.68
C ARG A 324 -5.95 -7.59 9.22
N TYR A 325 -5.78 -6.64 8.31
CA TYR A 325 -5.78 -6.87 6.86
C TYR A 325 -7.14 -7.30 6.29
N THR A 326 -8.23 -7.08 7.01
CA THR A 326 -9.58 -7.51 6.62
C THR A 326 -9.97 -6.93 5.27
N TYR A 327 -9.72 -5.64 5.06
CA TYR A 327 -10.18 -4.94 3.86
C TYR A 327 -9.34 -5.24 2.62
N ILE A 328 -8.01 -5.27 2.77
CA ILE A 328 -7.13 -5.73 1.68
C ILE A 328 -7.38 -7.21 1.33
N ALA A 329 -7.72 -8.04 2.32
CA ALA A 329 -8.12 -9.42 2.08
C ALA A 329 -9.44 -9.53 1.33
N ILE A 330 -10.46 -8.76 1.70
CA ILE A 330 -11.72 -8.68 0.97
C ILE A 330 -11.47 -8.26 -0.48
N ASP A 331 -10.63 -7.25 -0.69
CA ASP A 331 -10.29 -6.77 -2.03
C ASP A 331 -9.63 -7.85 -2.89
N HIS A 332 -8.57 -8.49 -2.39
CA HIS A 332 -7.89 -9.54 -3.13
C HIS A 332 -8.76 -10.80 -3.37
N ILE A 333 -9.63 -11.15 -2.42
CA ILE A 333 -10.41 -12.39 -2.47
C ILE A 333 -11.73 -12.24 -3.22
N ARG A 334 -12.38 -11.07 -3.17
CA ARG A 334 -13.78 -10.91 -3.61
C ARG A 334 -14.03 -9.78 -4.59
N ASN A 335 -13.07 -8.88 -4.84
CA ASN A 335 -13.30 -7.79 -5.78
C ASN A 335 -13.56 -8.33 -7.19
N ASP A 336 -14.29 -7.59 -8.02
CA ASP A 336 -14.63 -7.99 -9.39
C ASP A 336 -13.37 -8.16 -10.26
N ILE A 337 -12.34 -7.38 -9.96
CA ILE A 337 -11.02 -7.49 -10.57
C ILE A 337 -10.20 -8.56 -9.84
N VAL A 338 -9.60 -9.48 -10.60
CA VAL A 338 -8.66 -10.47 -10.05
C VAL A 338 -7.30 -9.78 -9.94
N VAL A 339 -6.82 -9.62 -8.71
CA VAL A 339 -5.46 -9.13 -8.42
C VAL A 339 -4.52 -10.32 -8.45
N MET A 340 -3.50 -10.28 -9.31
CA MET A 340 -2.58 -11.38 -9.57
C MET A 340 -1.13 -10.91 -9.45
N GLY A 341 -0.20 -11.85 -9.24
CA GLY A 341 1.22 -11.55 -9.09
C GLY A 341 1.58 -10.96 -7.72
N ASP A 342 2.87 -10.79 -7.46
CA ASP A 342 3.39 -10.60 -6.10
C ASP A 342 3.41 -9.13 -5.67
N ILE A 343 2.90 -8.86 -4.47
CA ILE A 343 2.73 -7.50 -3.93
C ILE A 343 4.06 -6.76 -3.79
N HIS A 344 5.17 -7.44 -3.49
CA HIS A 344 6.45 -6.77 -3.26
C HIS A 344 7.66 -7.67 -3.56
N THR A 345 8.83 -7.07 -3.79
CA THR A 345 10.08 -7.78 -4.13
C THR A 345 10.46 -8.88 -3.14
N PRO A 346 10.36 -8.69 -1.81
CA PRO A 346 10.61 -9.79 -0.88
C PRO A 346 9.72 -11.02 -1.07
N ALA A 347 8.44 -10.83 -1.47
CA ALA A 347 7.52 -11.93 -1.72
C ALA A 347 7.89 -12.63 -3.03
N ASN A 348 8.13 -11.88 -4.11
CA ASN A 348 8.54 -12.43 -5.39
C ASN A 348 9.82 -13.28 -5.27
N ASN A 349 10.84 -12.77 -4.58
CA ASN A 349 12.07 -13.50 -4.32
C ASN A 349 11.85 -14.76 -3.46
N ARG A 350 10.88 -14.73 -2.55
CA ARG A 350 10.55 -15.92 -1.74
C ARG A 350 9.84 -16.98 -2.58
N MET A 351 8.96 -16.60 -3.50
CA MET A 351 8.22 -17.57 -4.34
C MET A 351 9.15 -18.34 -5.27
N LYS A 352 10.16 -17.65 -5.82
CA LYS A 352 11.27 -18.26 -6.56
C LYS A 352 11.98 -19.40 -5.80
N GLN A 353 11.99 -19.34 -4.46
CA GLN A 353 12.60 -20.37 -3.59
C GLN A 353 11.61 -21.46 -3.14
N LEU A 354 10.38 -21.48 -3.67
CA LEU A 354 9.31 -22.41 -3.24
C LEU A 354 8.61 -23.10 -4.41
N ILE A 355 8.74 -22.59 -5.62
CA ILE A 355 8.14 -23.14 -6.84
C ILE A 355 9.22 -23.85 -7.64
N VAL A 356 8.95 -25.09 -8.06
CA VAL A 356 9.90 -25.92 -8.81
C VAL A 356 9.66 -25.75 -10.31
N VAL A 357 10.66 -25.25 -11.02
CA VAL A 357 10.62 -24.94 -12.47
C VAL A 357 11.93 -25.38 -13.13
N PRO A 358 12.07 -26.67 -13.50
CA PRO A 358 13.29 -27.17 -14.12
C PRO A 358 13.64 -26.42 -15.40
N GLY A 359 14.90 -25.98 -15.50
CA GLY A 359 15.42 -25.24 -16.65
C GLY A 359 15.24 -23.72 -16.58
N ASN A 360 14.57 -23.20 -15.55
CA ASN A 360 14.52 -21.76 -15.28
C ASN A 360 15.37 -21.41 -14.05
N PRO A 361 16.56 -20.82 -14.21
CA PRO A 361 17.53 -20.62 -13.11
C PRO A 361 17.06 -19.65 -12.03
N ASP A 362 15.99 -18.90 -12.27
CA ASP A 362 15.39 -18.01 -11.27
C ASP A 362 14.62 -18.77 -10.18
N TYR A 363 14.27 -20.03 -10.41
CA TYR A 363 13.41 -20.84 -9.53
C TYR A 363 14.14 -22.09 -9.02
N LEU A 364 13.52 -22.82 -8.09
CA LEU A 364 14.02 -24.14 -7.69
C LEU A 364 14.01 -25.10 -8.88
N GLN A 365 15.06 -25.90 -9.03
CA GLN A 365 15.17 -26.90 -10.10
C GLN A 365 14.60 -28.26 -9.70
N SER A 366 14.51 -28.56 -8.41
CA SER A 366 13.98 -29.83 -7.92
C SER A 366 13.48 -29.75 -6.48
N TYR A 367 12.78 -30.78 -6.03
CA TYR A 367 12.43 -30.94 -4.61
C TYR A 367 13.68 -31.22 -3.75
N ASP A 368 14.65 -31.98 -4.25
CA ASP A 368 15.89 -32.27 -3.51
C ASP A 368 16.68 -30.99 -3.24
N GLU A 369 16.74 -30.07 -4.22
CA GLU A 369 17.33 -28.74 -4.03
C GLU A 369 16.59 -27.92 -2.95
N TYR A 370 15.27 -28.05 -2.86
CA TYR A 370 14.52 -27.42 -1.77
C TYR A 370 14.91 -28.01 -0.40
N GLU A 371 15.06 -29.33 -0.29
CA GLU A 371 15.47 -29.98 0.97
C GLU A 371 16.88 -29.54 1.40
N ASP A 372 17.81 -29.42 0.46
CA ASP A 372 19.17 -28.96 0.74
C ASP A 372 19.22 -27.49 1.20
N ASN A 373 18.28 -26.67 0.72
CA ASN A 373 18.23 -25.22 0.98
C ASN A 373 17.17 -24.80 2.01
N VAL A 374 16.42 -25.75 2.58
CA VAL A 374 15.32 -25.44 3.50
C VAL A 374 15.86 -24.71 4.73
N ARG A 375 15.20 -23.60 5.10
CA ARG A 375 15.63 -22.77 6.23
C ARG A 375 15.55 -23.56 7.54
N SER A 376 16.68 -23.77 8.20
CA SER A 376 16.72 -24.48 9.49
C SER A 376 15.96 -23.71 10.59
N PRO A 377 15.45 -24.39 11.63
CA PRO A 377 14.79 -23.72 12.76
C PRO A 377 15.69 -22.70 13.46
N LEU A 378 17.01 -22.95 13.52
CA LEU A 378 17.99 -22.02 14.10
C LEU A 378 18.11 -20.74 13.27
N PHE A 379 18.17 -20.88 11.94
CA PHE A 379 18.23 -19.75 11.03
C PHE A 379 16.97 -18.88 11.14
N LEU A 380 15.78 -19.50 11.19
CA LEU A 380 14.52 -18.79 11.40
C LEU A 380 14.49 -18.02 12.73
N LYS A 381 14.89 -18.67 13.84
CA LYS A 381 14.98 -17.98 15.14
C LYS A 381 15.94 -16.80 15.11
N THR A 382 17.05 -16.92 14.39
CA THR A 382 18.03 -15.84 14.23
C THR A 382 17.43 -14.65 13.48
N ILE A 383 16.75 -14.89 12.35
CA ILE A 383 16.04 -13.85 11.60
C ILE A 383 15.00 -13.16 12.50
N HIS A 384 14.18 -13.95 13.20
CA HIS A 384 13.14 -13.40 14.06
C HIS A 384 13.72 -12.52 15.18
N PHE A 385 14.78 -12.99 15.85
CA PHE A 385 15.46 -12.22 16.88
C PHE A 385 16.04 -10.90 16.36
N LEU A 386 16.73 -10.93 15.20
CA LEU A 386 17.28 -9.73 14.58
C LEU A 386 16.18 -8.74 14.19
N TYR A 387 15.04 -9.23 13.70
CA TYR A 387 13.88 -8.39 13.40
C TYR A 387 13.34 -7.72 14.66
N THR A 388 13.13 -8.47 15.74
CA THR A 388 12.64 -7.92 17.02
C THR A 388 13.61 -6.89 17.62
N LEU A 389 14.93 -7.11 17.53
CA LEU A 389 15.91 -6.10 17.95
C LEU A 389 15.76 -4.83 17.11
N LYS A 390 15.67 -4.95 15.77
CA LYS A 390 15.51 -3.80 14.89
C LYS A 390 14.27 -2.98 15.27
N THR A 391 13.11 -3.61 15.44
CA THR A 391 11.86 -2.90 15.78
C THR A 391 11.96 -2.17 17.11
N VAL A 392 12.55 -2.78 18.15
CA VAL A 392 12.77 -2.13 19.45
C VAL A 392 13.66 -0.88 19.34
N PHE A 393 14.69 -0.92 18.50
CA PHE A 393 15.60 0.22 18.31
C PHE A 393 15.11 1.27 17.31
N THR A 394 14.11 0.97 16.47
CA THR A 394 13.46 1.96 15.58
C THR A 394 12.25 2.63 16.22
N ASP A 395 11.53 1.93 17.10
CA ASP A 395 10.37 2.49 17.82
C ASP A 395 10.79 3.37 19.01
N SER A 396 12.08 3.38 19.37
CA SER A 396 12.65 4.23 20.44
C SER A 396 13.18 5.59 19.95
N THR A 397 12.91 5.95 18.69
CA THR A 397 13.32 7.22 18.07
C THR A 397 12.16 8.08 17.55
N TYR A 398 10.99 8.01 18.20
CA TYR A 398 9.91 9.00 18.04
C TYR A 398 9.54 9.64 19.38
#